data_AF-A0ABC9GVG5-F1
#
_entry.id   AF-A0ABC9GVG5-F1
#
_cell.length_a   1.000
_cell.length_b   1.000
_cell.length_c   1.000
_cell.angle_alpha   90.00
_cell.angle_beta   90.00
_cell.angle_gamma   90.00
#
_symmetry.space_group_name_H-M   'P 1'
#
loop_
_entity.id
_entity.type
_entity.pdbx_description
1 polymer ?
#
loop_
_entity_poly.entity_id
_entity_poly.type
_entity_poly.pdbx_seq_one_letter_code
_entity_poly.pdbx_strand_id
1 'polypeptide(L)'
;MRSFAAVIFVVLAALVAGAASERLVGPADTDVPAGTHPPQIARFAVLVYSMNRGAKLRYVGVSDSDVHPHQGGMKYKMVVTAADAGGATAQYKVLVWGIPGTYQWMLLEFKKIKLN
;
A
#
# COMPACT_ATOMS: atom_id res chain seq x y z
N MET A 1 29.00 35.49 31.09
CA MET A 1 28.06 35.09 32.15
C MET A 1 27.99 33.57 32.17
N ARG A 2 28.78 32.93 33.04
CA ARG A 2 28.76 31.49 33.29
C ARG A 2 27.92 31.27 34.53
N SER A 3 26.81 30.57 34.42
CA SER A 3 26.13 29.97 35.58
C SER A 3 25.19 28.87 35.08
N PHE A 4 25.59 27.62 35.27
CA PHE A 4 24.68 26.48 35.23
C PHE A 4 24.63 25.93 36.65
N ALA A 5 23.74 26.53 37.45
CA ALA A 5 23.43 26.04 38.77
C ALA A 5 22.46 24.86 38.65
N ALA A 6 22.93 23.73 39.16
CA ALA A 6 22.20 22.47 39.28
C ALA A 6 20.99 22.62 40.21
N VAL A 7 19.90 21.92 39.91
CA VAL A 7 19.01 21.40 40.94
C VAL A 7 18.51 20.02 40.51
N ILE A 8 19.04 19.01 41.20
CA ILE A 8 18.53 17.64 41.25
C ILE A 8 17.32 17.66 42.19
N PHE A 9 16.18 17.12 41.74
CA PHE A 9 15.11 16.68 42.64
C PHE A 9 14.77 15.22 42.32
N VAL A 10 15.15 14.34 43.24
CA VAL A 10 14.73 12.95 43.32
C VAL A 10 13.38 12.91 44.04
N VAL A 11 12.35 12.33 43.44
CA VAL A 11 11.22 11.76 44.19
C VAL A 11 10.85 10.42 43.59
N LEU A 12 11.03 9.39 44.42
CA LEU A 12 10.69 8.00 44.20
C LEU A 12 9.35 7.72 44.91
N ALA A 13 8.34 7.24 44.18
CA ALA A 13 7.15 6.58 44.72
C ALA A 13 6.49 5.76 43.58
N ALA A 14 6.72 4.46 43.51
CA ALA A 14 5.92 3.40 44.14
C ALA A 14 4.62 3.06 43.35
N LEU A 15 4.73 1.97 42.59
CA LEU A 15 3.75 0.92 42.27
C LEU A 15 2.24 1.25 42.34
N VAL A 16 1.59 1.22 41.18
CA VAL A 16 0.24 0.65 41.03
C VAL A 16 0.26 -0.30 39.82
N ALA A 17 -0.10 -1.54 40.10
CA ALA A 17 -0.30 -2.60 39.13
C ALA A 17 -1.60 -2.41 38.33
N GLY A 18 -1.61 -2.87 37.08
CA GLY A 18 -2.79 -2.96 36.21
C GLY A 18 -2.76 -1.90 35.11
N ALA A 19 -2.79 -2.21 33.82
CA ALA A 19 -3.10 -3.43 33.12
C ALA A 19 -1.90 -3.87 32.27
N ALA A 20 -1.67 -5.18 32.19
CA ALA A 20 -0.99 -5.74 31.04
C ALA A 20 -1.85 -5.38 29.82
N SER A 21 -1.48 -4.30 29.12
CA SER A 21 -1.81 -4.24 27.71
C SER A 21 -1.01 -5.39 27.14
N GLU A 22 -1.66 -6.53 26.94
CA GLU A 22 -1.21 -7.54 26.01
C GLU A 22 -1.12 -6.83 24.66
N ARG A 23 0.00 -6.12 24.42
CA ARG A 23 0.57 -6.08 23.10
C ARG A 23 0.89 -7.53 22.85
N LEU A 24 -0.10 -8.21 22.26
CA LEU A 24 0.08 -9.42 21.52
C LEU A 24 1.08 -9.05 20.42
N VAL A 25 2.36 -9.08 20.77
CA VAL A 25 3.44 -9.16 19.79
C VAL A 25 3.31 -10.58 19.26
N GLY A 26 2.31 -10.76 18.38
CA GLY A 26 2.27 -11.88 17.48
C GLY A 26 3.56 -11.86 16.66
N PRO A 27 4.05 -13.03 16.21
CA PRO A 27 5.31 -13.10 15.48
C PRO A 27 5.31 -12.08 14.35
N ALA A 28 6.32 -11.21 14.35
CA ALA A 28 6.58 -10.32 13.24
C ALA A 28 6.97 -11.20 12.05
N ASP A 29 6.04 -11.42 11.11
CA ASP A 29 6.28 -11.78 9.70
C ASP A 29 4.94 -11.88 8.96
N THR A 30 4.29 -10.73 8.76
CA THR A 30 3.29 -10.60 7.70
C THR A 30 4.03 -10.44 6.36
N ASP A 31 4.61 -11.53 5.85
CA ASP A 31 5.09 -11.57 4.45
C ASP A 31 3.91 -11.51 3.47
N VAL A 32 2.70 -11.72 4.00
CA VAL A 32 1.48 -11.47 3.28
C VAL A 32 1.18 -9.98 3.25
N PRO A 33 1.07 -9.36 2.05
CA PRO A 33 0.75 -7.95 1.98
C PRO A 33 -0.60 -7.70 2.66
N ALA A 34 -0.60 -6.82 3.67
CA ALA A 34 -1.82 -6.14 4.12
C ALA A 34 -2.41 -5.21 3.02
N GLY A 35 -1.83 -5.25 1.81
CA GLY A 35 -1.83 -4.29 0.72
C GLY A 35 -3.20 -3.95 0.18
N THR A 36 -3.90 -3.10 0.90
CA THR A 36 -5.08 -2.36 0.42
C THR A 36 -4.70 -0.97 -0.12
N HIS A 37 -3.42 -0.60 -0.03
CA HIS A 37 -2.93 0.72 -0.43
C HIS A 37 -2.90 0.86 -1.96
N PRO A 38 -3.65 1.81 -2.57
CA PRO A 38 -3.82 1.88 -4.03
C PRO A 38 -2.50 1.95 -4.83
N PRO A 39 -1.46 2.71 -4.42
CA PRO A 39 -0.16 2.70 -5.11
C PRO A 39 0.50 1.32 -5.19
N GLN A 40 0.35 0.47 -4.16
CA GLN A 40 0.93 -0.88 -4.17
C GLN A 40 0.20 -1.77 -5.18
N ILE A 41 -1.14 -1.72 -5.17
CA ILE A 41 -1.98 -2.50 -6.08
C ILE A 41 -1.78 -2.03 -7.55
N ALA A 42 -1.61 -0.73 -7.76
CA ALA A 42 -1.31 -0.17 -9.07
C ALA A 42 0.06 -0.61 -9.60
N ARG A 43 1.10 -0.66 -8.75
CA ARG A 43 2.42 -1.19 -9.13
C ARG A 43 2.35 -2.66 -9.52
N PHE A 44 1.62 -3.47 -8.75
CA PHE A 44 1.32 -4.86 -9.10
C PHE A 44 0.68 -4.96 -10.48
N ALA A 45 -0.38 -4.17 -10.75
CA ALA A 45 -1.08 -4.19 -12.02
C ALA A 45 -0.18 -3.83 -13.20
N VAL A 46 0.64 -2.78 -13.07
CA VAL A 46 1.60 -2.37 -14.11
C VAL A 46 2.64 -3.46 -14.35
N LEU A 47 3.20 -4.06 -13.30
CA LEU A 47 4.17 -5.13 -13.41
C LEU A 47 3.59 -6.34 -14.16
N VAL A 48 2.43 -6.84 -13.72
CA VAL A 48 1.76 -7.99 -14.34
C VAL A 48 1.41 -7.72 -15.80
N TYR A 49 0.88 -6.53 -16.11
CA TYR A 49 0.59 -6.18 -17.49
C TYR A 49 1.85 -6.12 -18.36
N SER A 50 2.91 -5.46 -17.87
CA SER A 50 4.21 -5.36 -18.54
C SER A 50 4.78 -6.75 -18.86
N MET A 51 4.76 -7.67 -17.90
CA MET A 51 5.21 -9.05 -18.09
C MET A 51 4.33 -9.80 -19.10
N ASN A 52 3.01 -9.73 -18.96
CA ASN A 52 2.07 -10.49 -19.81
C ASN A 52 2.03 -9.99 -21.27
N ARG A 53 2.37 -8.72 -21.52
CA ARG A 53 2.32 -8.11 -22.86
C ARG A 53 3.70 -7.82 -23.46
N GLY A 54 4.79 -8.12 -22.74
CA GLY A 54 6.13 -7.69 -23.13
C GLY A 54 6.28 -6.17 -23.21
N ALA A 55 5.38 -5.43 -22.54
CA ALA A 55 5.41 -3.97 -22.50
C ALA A 55 6.39 -3.51 -21.43
N LYS A 56 7.12 -2.42 -21.69
CA LYS A 56 8.07 -1.84 -20.74
C LYS A 56 7.44 -0.67 -19.97
N LEU A 57 6.25 -0.89 -19.38
CA LEU A 57 5.56 0.15 -18.62
C LEU A 57 6.15 0.28 -17.21
N ARG A 58 6.28 1.52 -16.75
CA ARG A 58 6.72 1.91 -15.41
C ARG A 58 5.60 2.66 -14.70
N TYR A 59 5.31 2.28 -13.46
CA TYR A 59 4.33 2.96 -12.63
C TYR A 59 4.76 4.41 -12.36
N VAL A 60 3.84 5.36 -12.56
CA VAL A 60 4.05 6.79 -12.26
C VAL A 60 3.16 7.22 -11.09
N GLY A 61 1.88 6.87 -11.14
CA GLY A 61 0.91 7.30 -10.14
C GLY A 61 -0.41 6.57 -10.26
N VAL A 62 -1.25 6.73 -9.25
CA VAL A 62 -2.64 6.26 -9.25
C VAL A 62 -3.53 7.42 -8.83
N SER A 63 -4.66 7.54 -9.50
CA SER A 63 -5.74 8.47 -9.19
C SER A 63 -7.06 7.71 -9.24
N ASP A 64 -8.12 8.30 -8.70
CA ASP A 64 -9.48 7.78 -8.76
C ASP A 64 -9.56 6.27 -8.41
N SER A 65 -9.25 5.96 -7.16
CA SER A 65 -9.29 4.60 -6.63
C SER A 65 -10.58 4.34 -5.89
N ASP A 66 -11.25 3.27 -6.27
CA ASP A 66 -12.51 2.84 -5.73
C ASP A 66 -12.46 1.34 -5.40
N VAL A 67 -13.10 0.94 -4.30
CA VAL A 67 -13.01 -0.42 -3.77
C VAL A 67 -14.37 -0.97 -3.40
N HIS A 68 -14.65 -2.19 -3.85
CA HIS A 68 -15.93 -2.85 -3.65
C HIS A 68 -15.75 -4.33 -3.29
N PRO A 69 -16.52 -4.89 -2.36
CA PRO A 69 -16.58 -6.34 -2.15
C PRO A 69 -17.01 -7.08 -3.43
N HIS A 70 -16.35 -8.19 -3.75
CA HIS A 70 -16.68 -9.00 -4.92
C HIS A 70 -16.18 -10.44 -4.76
N GLN A 71 -17.07 -11.43 -4.89
CA GLN A 71 -16.72 -12.85 -4.95
C GLN A 71 -15.75 -13.32 -3.84
N GLY A 72 -16.03 -12.96 -2.57
CA GLY A 72 -15.19 -13.37 -1.43
C GLY A 72 -13.86 -12.62 -1.28
N GLY A 73 -13.59 -11.63 -2.13
CA GLY A 73 -12.47 -10.70 -2.02
C GLY A 73 -12.89 -9.26 -2.27
N MET A 74 -11.91 -8.43 -2.63
CA MET A 74 -12.10 -7.01 -2.93
C MET A 74 -11.74 -6.74 -4.39
N LYS A 75 -12.57 -5.96 -5.07
CA LYS A 75 -12.34 -5.47 -6.42
C LYS A 75 -11.96 -4.00 -6.35
N TYR A 76 -10.79 -3.70 -6.89
CA TYR A 76 -10.20 -2.37 -6.94
C TYR A 76 -10.31 -1.84 -8.36
N LYS A 77 -11.01 -0.72 -8.53
CA LYS A 77 -11.05 0.06 -9.78
C LYS A 77 -10.16 1.27 -9.59
N MET A 78 -9.24 1.49 -10.51
CA MET A 78 -8.26 2.57 -10.41
C MET A 78 -8.01 3.20 -11.77
N VAL A 79 -7.64 4.48 -11.77
CA VAL A 79 -6.97 5.12 -12.91
C VAL A 79 -5.48 5.16 -12.62
N VAL A 80 -4.69 4.39 -13.37
CA VAL A 80 -3.24 4.29 -13.19
C VAL A 80 -2.53 5.07 -14.28
N THR A 81 -1.60 5.94 -13.91
CA THR A 81 -0.67 6.58 -14.83
C THR A 81 0.60 5.75 -14.93
N ALA A 82 0.99 5.39 -16.15
CA ALA A 82 2.23 4.67 -16.43
C ALA A 82 3.00 5.31 -17.58
N ALA A 83 4.32 5.21 -17.52
CA ALA A 83 5.23 5.65 -18.57
C ALA A 83 5.74 4.46 -19.38
N ASP A 84 5.87 4.60 -20.69
CA ASP A 84 6.57 3.61 -21.51
C ASP A 84 8.11 3.75 -21.40
N ALA A 85 8.84 2.93 -22.17
CA ALA A 85 10.30 2.97 -22.20
C ALA A 85 10.88 4.30 -22.73
N GLY A 86 10.12 5.04 -23.54
CA GLY A 86 10.48 6.36 -24.04
C GLY A 86 10.11 7.49 -23.07
N GLY A 87 9.46 7.18 -21.95
CA GLY A 87 9.03 8.15 -20.95
C GLY A 87 7.68 8.80 -21.25
N ALA A 88 7.00 8.43 -22.33
CA ALA A 88 5.67 8.95 -22.62
C ALA A 88 4.66 8.38 -21.62
N THR A 89 3.87 9.25 -21.02
CA THR A 89 2.88 8.86 -20.00
C THR A 89 1.49 8.69 -20.60
N ALA A 90 0.75 7.74 -20.04
CA ALA A 90 -0.67 7.55 -20.35
C ALA A 90 -1.43 7.09 -19.11
N GLN A 91 -2.74 7.34 -19.13
CA GLN A 91 -3.66 6.84 -18.10
C GLN A 91 -4.35 5.56 -18.56
N TYR A 92 -4.59 4.68 -17.60
CA TYR A 92 -5.17 3.37 -17.82
C TYR A 92 -6.27 3.12 -16.78
N LYS A 93 -7.42 2.63 -17.25
CA LYS A 93 -8.43 2.04 -16.38
C LYS A 93 -7.97 0.64 -16.00
N VAL A 94 -7.84 0.41 -14.70
CA VAL A 94 -7.29 -0.82 -14.13
C VAL A 94 -8.32 -1.44 -13.20
N LEU A 95 -8.58 -2.74 -13.37
CA LEU A 95 -9.36 -3.54 -12.44
C LEU A 95 -8.48 -4.66 -11.88
N VAL A 96 -8.38 -4.71 -10.56
CA VAL A 96 -7.70 -5.77 -9.82
C VAL A 96 -8.69 -6.42 -8.87
N TRP A 97 -8.61 -7.73 -8.71
CA TRP A 97 -9.28 -8.45 -7.63
C TRP A 97 -8.23 -9.07 -6.72
N GLY A 98 -8.48 -9.08 -5.42
CA GLY A 98 -7.65 -9.83 -4.49
C GLY A 98 -8.24 -9.93 -3.10
N ILE A 99 -7.66 -10.80 -2.29
CA ILE A 99 -8.06 -11.00 -0.89
C ILE A 99 -6.96 -10.38 -0.02
N PRO A 100 -7.24 -9.28 0.71
CA PRO A 100 -6.26 -8.66 1.60
C PRO A 100 -5.74 -9.64 2.64
N GLY A 101 -4.43 -9.58 2.93
CA GLY A 101 -3.82 -10.55 3.85
C GLY A 101 -3.71 -11.96 3.28
N THR A 102 -3.82 -12.14 1.96
CA THR A 102 -3.42 -13.36 1.23
C THR A 102 -2.59 -13.02 -0.01
N TYR A 103 -2.03 -14.05 -0.67
CA TYR A 103 -1.35 -13.94 -1.97
C TYR A 103 -2.30 -14.04 -3.17
N GLN A 104 -3.61 -14.14 -2.94
CA GLN A 104 -4.59 -14.30 -4.01
C GLN A 104 -4.91 -12.93 -4.62
N TRP A 105 -4.19 -12.58 -5.69
CA TRP A 105 -4.35 -11.32 -6.43
C TRP A 105 -4.34 -11.57 -7.94
N MET A 106 -5.20 -10.85 -8.65
CA MET A 106 -5.39 -11.03 -10.08
C MET A 106 -5.67 -9.69 -10.77
N LEU A 107 -4.90 -9.41 -11.82
CA LEU A 107 -5.21 -8.33 -12.76
C LEU A 107 -6.36 -8.78 -13.67
N LEU A 108 -7.51 -8.12 -13.56
CA LEU A 108 -8.69 -8.43 -14.36
C LEU A 108 -8.72 -7.63 -15.67
N GLU A 109 -8.38 -6.34 -15.59
CA GLU A 109 -8.43 -5.43 -16.73
C GLU A 109 -7.32 -4.38 -16.65
N PHE A 110 -6.75 -4.06 -17.81
CA PHE A 110 -5.79 -2.96 -17.97
C PHE A 110 -6.00 -2.33 -19.36
N LYS A 111 -6.75 -1.23 -19.42
CA LYS A 111 -7.17 -0.59 -20.67
C LYS A 111 -6.71 0.87 -20.72
N LYS A 112 -6.01 1.26 -21.78
CA LYS A 112 -5.60 2.66 -22.00
C LYS A 112 -6.84 3.54 -22.16
N ILE A 113 -6.88 4.65 -21.43
CA ILE A 113 -7.93 5.67 -21.56
C ILE A 113 -7.58 6.52 -22.78
N LYS A 114 -8.52 6.66 -23.71
CA LYS A 114 -8.41 7.61 -24.82
C LYS A 114 -9.04 8.92 -24.36
N LEU A 115 -8.23 9.98 -24.23
CA LEU A 115 -8.79 11.32 -24.17
C LEU A 115 -9.26 11.67 -25.59
N ASN A 116 -10.49 12.13 -25.68
CA ASN A 116 -11.15 12.53 -26.92
C ASN A 116 -11.09 14.04 -27.11
#